data_AF-A0A5C7IDW8-F1
#
_entry.id   AF-A0A5C7IDW8-F1
#
_cell.length_a   1.000
_cell.length_b   1.000
_cell.length_c   1.000
_cell.angle_alpha   90.00
_cell.angle_beta   90.00
_cell.angle_gamma   90.00
#
_symmetry.space_group_name_H-M   'P 1'
#
loop_
_entity.id
_entity.type
_entity.pdbx_description
1 polymer ?
#
loop_
_entity_poly.entity_id
_entity_poly.type
_entity_poly.pdbx_seq_one_letter_code
_entity_poly.pdbx_strand_id
1 'polypeptide(L)'
;MEWFLSSWKSIDDPAPGDFTYQLDLRGIPQLVIKKGPEILFRGGSWNGLRFTGTPQLQPNSVYTYDFVSNEKEVFCTYDIQNRSVLWRWAVSPSGDVQRFTWIDRTQTWGRFSTVVIDQCDKYALCGSNASCNMNKSPDVCECLEGFTPKSPTEWKILDWTEGCVRRAPLSCNHSDGFLKYEAAKLPDTSQSWVDNSISLAECEKLCLNNCSCTAYANSDVREGGTGCLLWFSDLFDIKKLAVNGQDLYVRVAASELDNIDPMRQPIARRRQLSEKKRVIIIVTCVISAMGVLVLGCIIFMRKRKLRNQGKV
;
A
#
# COMPACT_ATOMS: atom_id res chain seq x y z
N MET A 1 16.26 7.29 25.91
CA MET A 1 15.36 8.34 26.42
C MET A 1 14.28 8.52 25.37
N GLU A 2 13.01 8.47 25.76
CA GLU A 2 11.87 8.58 24.84
C GLU A 2 11.23 9.96 24.99
N TRP A 3 10.91 10.59 23.87
CA TRP A 3 10.29 11.92 23.83
C TRP A 3 8.96 11.83 23.10
N PHE A 4 7.91 12.35 23.73
CA PHE A 4 6.57 12.42 23.15
C PHE A 4 5.83 13.63 23.70
N LEU A 5 4.77 14.04 23.00
CA LEU A 5 3.86 15.06 23.50
C LEU A 5 2.73 14.41 24.30
N SER A 6 2.46 14.96 25.47
CA SER A 6 1.27 14.61 26.27
C SER A 6 0.28 15.77 26.22
N SER A 7 -1.00 15.43 26.18
CA SER A 7 -2.07 16.37 26.50
C SER A 7 -1.97 16.84 27.95
N TRP A 8 -2.56 17.99 28.22
CA TRP A 8 -2.95 18.40 29.56
C TRP A 8 -4.21 17.65 29.98
N LYS A 9 -4.39 17.46 31.28
CA LYS A 9 -5.59 16.81 31.83
C LYS A 9 -6.85 17.61 31.56
N SER A 10 -6.76 18.93 31.60
CA SER A 10 -7.84 19.83 31.19
C SER A 10 -7.27 21.17 30.71
N ILE A 11 -8.13 22.11 30.31
CA ILE A 11 -7.70 23.46 29.89
C ILE A 11 -6.99 24.20 31.03
N ASP A 12 -7.38 23.92 32.28
CA ASP A 12 -6.91 24.60 33.49
C ASP A 12 -5.94 23.76 34.34
N ASP A 13 -5.71 22.49 33.98
CA ASP A 13 -4.83 21.56 34.71
C ASP A 13 -3.72 21.02 33.79
N PRO A 14 -2.47 21.50 33.95
CA PRO A 14 -1.33 21.11 33.11
C PRO A 14 -0.74 19.74 33.47
N ALA A 15 -1.30 19.03 34.46
CA ALA A 15 -0.90 17.65 34.73
C ALA A 15 -1.06 16.77 33.47
N PRO A 16 -0.25 15.70 33.32
CA PRO A 16 -0.37 14.79 32.19
C PRO A 16 -1.80 14.25 32.02
N GLY A 17 -2.36 14.41 30.84
CA GLY A 17 -3.64 13.85 30.43
C GLY A 17 -3.51 12.46 29.79
N ASP A 18 -4.64 11.96 29.26
CA ASP A 18 -4.72 10.58 28.75
C ASP A 18 -4.19 10.41 27.32
N PHE A 19 -4.06 11.52 26.58
CA PHE A 19 -3.68 11.49 25.17
C PHE A 19 -2.21 11.78 24.96
N THR A 20 -1.57 10.98 24.10
CA THR A 20 -0.17 11.15 23.72
C THR A 20 0.00 11.15 22.20
N TYR A 21 1.00 11.90 21.73
CA TYR A 21 1.44 11.90 20.34
C TYR A 21 2.92 11.54 20.29
N GLN A 22 3.23 10.41 19.65
CA GLN A 22 4.54 9.77 19.74
C GLN A 22 4.86 8.93 18.51
N LEU A 23 6.12 8.49 18.42
CA LEU A 23 6.55 7.48 17.47
C LEU A 23 6.36 6.08 18.09
N ASP A 24 5.60 5.23 17.40
CA ASP A 24 5.57 3.79 17.66
C ASP A 24 6.70 3.11 16.90
N LEU A 25 7.64 2.51 17.62
CA LEU A 25 8.85 1.92 17.05
C LEU A 25 8.69 0.46 16.62
N ARG A 26 7.50 -0.13 16.75
CA ARG A 26 7.25 -1.52 16.31
C ARG A 26 7.29 -1.59 14.78
N GLY A 27 8.03 -2.56 14.25
CA GLY A 27 8.27 -2.69 12.81
C GLY A 27 8.98 -1.45 12.25
N ILE A 28 8.41 -0.79 11.24
CA ILE A 28 8.87 0.54 10.81
C ILE A 28 8.27 1.61 11.72
N PRO A 29 9.05 2.60 12.21
CA PRO A 29 8.53 3.71 13.01
C PRO A 29 7.32 4.41 12.40
N GLN A 30 6.26 4.58 13.19
CA GLN A 30 5.02 5.24 12.77
C GLN A 30 4.62 6.35 13.75
N LEU A 31 4.09 7.46 13.24
CA LEU A 31 3.46 8.45 14.12
C LEU A 31 2.09 7.96 14.56
N VAL A 32 1.77 8.10 15.84
CA VAL A 32 0.48 7.68 16.42
C VAL A 32 -0.03 8.68 17.46
N ILE A 33 -1.36 8.80 17.52
CA ILE A 33 -2.06 9.39 18.67
C ILE A 33 -2.66 8.24 19.46
N LYS A 34 -2.38 8.20 20.76
CA LYS A 34 -2.91 7.16 21.66
C LYS A 34 -3.73 7.76 22.80
N LYS A 35 -4.71 7.00 23.29
CA LYS A 35 -5.35 7.19 24.59
C LYS A 35 -5.06 5.97 25.46
N GLY A 36 -4.13 6.10 26.40
CA GLY A 36 -3.55 4.93 27.06
C GLY A 36 -2.95 3.94 26.03
N PRO A 37 -3.35 2.65 26.02
CA PRO A 37 -2.84 1.66 25.05
C PRO A 37 -3.54 1.74 23.67
N GLU A 38 -4.70 2.39 23.58
CA GLU A 38 -5.52 2.43 22.37
C GLU A 38 -4.94 3.43 21.35
N ILE A 39 -4.81 3.01 20.09
CA ILE A 39 -4.40 3.89 18.99
C ILE A 39 -5.66 4.51 18.38
N LEU A 40 -5.73 5.84 18.35
CA LEU A 40 -6.85 6.58 17.80
C LEU A 40 -6.59 7.08 16.38
N PHE A 41 -5.33 7.39 16.07
CA PHE A 41 -4.87 7.84 14.78
C PHE A 41 -3.48 7.30 14.51
N ARG A 42 -3.20 7.03 13.23
CA ARG A 42 -1.88 6.66 12.75
C ARG A 42 -1.48 7.55 11.58
N GLY A 43 -0.39 8.28 11.73
CA GLY A 43 0.21 9.12 10.69
C GLY A 43 0.99 8.32 9.64
N GLY A 44 1.15 7.02 9.86
CA GLY A 44 1.81 6.09 8.96
C GLY A 44 3.32 5.99 9.17
N SER A 45 3.96 5.09 8.43
CA SER A 45 5.42 4.95 8.38
C SER A 45 6.07 6.05 7.54
N TRP A 46 7.36 6.33 7.79
CA TRP A 46 8.17 7.20 6.95
C TRP A 46 8.52 6.53 5.62
N ASN A 47 8.34 7.23 4.50
CA ASN A 47 8.59 6.68 3.15
C ASN A 47 9.80 7.29 2.43
N GLY A 48 10.70 7.94 3.16
CA GLY A 48 11.85 8.66 2.60
C GLY A 48 11.60 10.15 2.36
N LEU A 49 10.34 10.58 2.25
CA LEU A 49 9.97 12.00 2.03
C LEU A 49 8.99 12.55 3.07
N ARG A 50 8.09 11.70 3.59
CA ARG A 50 7.04 12.08 4.53
C ARG A 50 6.47 10.84 5.22
N PHE A 51 5.63 11.04 6.23
CA PHE A 51 4.81 9.97 6.76
C PHE A 51 3.64 9.68 5.81
N THR A 52 3.36 8.40 5.57
CA THR A 52 2.38 7.93 4.56
C THR A 52 0.95 8.42 4.80
N GLY A 53 0.57 8.72 6.04
CA GLY A 53 -0.72 9.30 6.42
C GLY A 53 -0.74 10.83 6.46
N THR A 54 0.36 11.50 6.11
CA THR A 54 0.43 12.97 6.02
C THR A 54 0.76 13.41 4.58
N PRO A 55 -0.12 13.14 3.60
CA PRO A 55 0.18 13.38 2.18
C PRO A 55 0.41 14.86 1.83
N GLN A 56 -0.12 15.77 2.64
CA GLN A 56 0.03 17.22 2.47
C GLN A 56 1.32 17.76 3.10
N LEU A 57 2.07 16.93 3.85
CA LEU A 57 3.31 17.36 4.47
C LEU A 57 4.39 17.56 3.40
N GLN A 58 4.72 18.83 3.17
CA GLN A 58 5.79 19.27 2.30
C GLN A 58 6.52 20.45 2.93
N PRO A 59 7.84 20.62 2.67
CA PRO A 59 8.56 21.81 3.04
C PRO A 59 7.92 23.05 2.43
N ASN A 60 7.92 24.16 3.15
CA ASN A 60 7.40 25.43 2.66
C ASN A 60 8.19 26.60 3.26
N SER A 61 7.78 27.84 2.97
CA SER A 61 8.45 29.05 3.44
C SER A 61 8.45 29.23 4.96
N VAL A 62 7.62 28.48 5.70
CA VAL A 62 7.53 28.52 7.16
C VAL A 62 8.44 27.48 7.80
N TYR A 63 8.43 26.24 7.28
CA TYR A 63 9.19 25.16 7.88
C TYR A 63 9.74 24.16 6.87
N THR A 64 10.86 23.55 7.25
CA THR A 64 11.34 22.26 6.73
C THR A 64 11.21 21.20 7.81
N TYR A 65 11.42 19.93 7.47
CA TYR A 65 11.38 18.84 8.43
C TYR A 65 12.35 17.74 7.99
N ASP A 66 12.80 16.97 8.96
CA ASP A 66 13.64 15.81 8.72
C ASP A 66 13.21 14.63 9.60
N PHE A 67 13.58 13.44 9.18
CA PHE A 67 13.35 12.20 9.91
C PHE A 67 14.65 11.40 9.96
N VAL A 68 15.14 11.22 11.18
CA VAL A 68 16.35 10.45 11.45
C VAL A 68 15.92 9.10 12.03
N SER A 69 16.45 8.02 11.46
CA SER A 69 16.25 6.66 11.97
C SER A 69 17.55 5.88 11.79
N ASN A 70 18.31 5.72 12.87
CA ASN A 70 19.55 4.97 12.91
C ASN A 70 19.65 4.16 14.22
N GLU A 71 20.76 3.44 14.42
CA GLU A 71 20.96 2.58 15.60
C GLU A 71 20.96 3.34 16.95
N LYS A 72 21.17 4.66 16.92
CA LYS A 72 21.27 5.51 18.13
C LYS A 72 19.96 6.22 18.44
N GLU A 73 19.27 6.69 17.41
CA GLU A 73 18.12 7.58 17.58
C GLU A 73 17.09 7.47 16.44
N VAL A 74 15.83 7.65 16.81
CA VAL A 74 14.70 7.73 15.90
C VAL A 74 13.85 8.94 16.29
N PHE A 75 13.84 9.97 15.46
CA PHE A 75 13.08 11.19 15.74
C PHE A 75 12.69 11.93 14.46
N CYS A 76 11.66 12.76 14.58
CA CYS A 76 11.29 13.74 13.57
C CYS A 76 11.55 15.14 14.11
N THR A 77 12.19 15.99 13.31
CA THR A 77 12.44 17.39 13.65
C THR A 77 11.77 18.32 12.65
N TYR A 78 11.44 19.53 13.09
CA TYR A 78 10.88 20.61 12.29
C TYR A 78 11.75 21.85 12.47
N ASP A 79 12.27 22.38 11.37
CA ASP A 79 13.09 23.58 11.36
C ASP A 79 12.29 24.75 10.82
N ILE A 80 12.09 25.77 11.66
CA ILE A 80 11.38 26.99 11.27
C ILE A 80 12.35 27.91 10.52
N GLN A 81 11.97 28.27 9.29
CA GLN A 81 12.81 29.05 8.39
C GLN A 81 12.97 30.50 8.88
N ASN A 82 11.89 31.12 9.36
CA ASN A 82 11.95 32.41 10.04
C ASN A 82 11.87 32.23 11.56
N ARG A 83 13.02 32.27 12.23
CA ARG A 83 13.13 32.09 13.69
C ARG A 83 12.39 33.13 14.53
N SER A 84 11.96 34.25 13.93
CA SER A 84 11.13 35.25 14.62
C SER A 84 9.68 34.80 14.77
N VAL A 85 9.23 33.85 13.96
CA VAL A 85 7.87 33.31 14.02
C VAL A 85 7.79 32.25 15.11
N LEU A 86 7.00 32.50 16.14
CA LEU A 86 6.72 31.50 17.16
C LEU A 86 5.78 30.44 16.58
N TRP A 87 6.19 29.18 16.71
CA TRP A 87 5.45 28.02 16.24
C TRP A 87 5.48 26.91 17.29
N ARG A 88 4.37 26.19 17.45
CA ARG A 88 4.29 25.08 18.38
C ARG A 88 3.34 23.99 17.93
N TRP A 89 3.64 22.77 18.38
CA TRP A 89 2.67 21.69 18.47
C TRP A 89 1.99 21.71 19.84
N ALA A 90 0.72 21.35 19.89
CA ALA A 90 0.04 21.05 21.13
C ALA A 90 -0.91 19.87 20.95
N VAL A 91 -1.08 19.09 22.01
CA VAL A 91 -2.12 18.07 22.14
C VAL A 91 -3.18 18.61 23.07
N SER A 92 -4.41 18.77 22.59
CA SER A 92 -5.50 19.24 23.43
C SER A 92 -5.91 18.18 24.46
N PRO A 93 -6.63 18.56 25.53
CA PRO A 93 -7.24 17.60 26.46
C PRO A 93 -8.25 16.64 25.80
N SER A 94 -8.76 16.97 24.60
CA SER A 94 -9.62 16.11 23.78
C SER A 94 -8.84 15.16 22.86
N GLY A 95 -7.51 15.23 22.84
CA GLY A 95 -6.65 14.40 22.00
C GLY A 95 -6.36 14.96 20.59
N ASP A 96 -6.77 16.20 20.32
CA ASP A 96 -6.50 16.86 19.04
C ASP A 96 -5.06 17.33 18.98
N VAL A 97 -4.30 16.83 18.01
CA VAL A 97 -2.95 17.30 17.74
C VAL A 97 -3.01 18.43 16.71
N GLN A 98 -2.49 19.59 17.10
CA GLN A 98 -2.61 20.83 16.33
C GLN A 98 -1.29 21.56 16.25
N ARG A 99 -1.07 22.23 15.12
CA ARG A 99 0.04 23.16 14.90
C ARG A 99 -0.48 24.58 15.00
N PHE A 100 0.24 25.41 15.74
CA PHE A 100 -0.10 26.81 15.96
C PHE A 100 1.05 27.71 15.52
N THR A 101 0.68 28.85 14.93
CA THR A 101 1.59 29.94 14.59
C THR A 101 1.12 31.19 15.32
N TRP A 102 2.04 31.92 15.92
CA TRP A 102 1.73 33.20 16.54
C TRP A 102 1.49 34.28 15.49
N ILE A 103 0.38 35.01 15.62
CA ILE A 103 -0.01 36.07 14.70
C ILE A 103 0.16 37.42 15.39
N ASP A 104 1.26 38.11 15.11
CA ASP A 104 1.62 39.38 15.76
C ASP A 104 0.52 40.45 15.65
N ARG A 105 -0.17 40.52 14.50
CA ARG A 105 -1.26 41.49 14.31
C ARG A 105 -2.40 41.33 15.32
N THR A 106 -2.69 40.10 15.72
CA THR A 106 -3.83 39.78 16.62
C THR A 106 -3.38 39.43 18.03
N GLN A 107 -2.07 39.21 18.24
CA GLN A 107 -1.51 38.72 19.50
C GLN A 107 -2.20 37.41 19.95
N THR A 108 -2.49 36.51 18.99
CA THR A 108 -3.11 35.21 19.26
C THR A 108 -2.40 34.06 18.55
N TRP A 109 -2.58 32.85 19.08
CA TRP A 109 -2.18 31.62 18.42
C TRP A 109 -3.21 31.24 17.34
N GLY A 110 -2.85 31.46 16.07
CA GLY A 110 -3.61 30.97 14.94
C GLY A 110 -3.39 29.47 14.76
N ARG A 111 -4.47 28.71 14.62
CA ARG A 111 -4.39 27.29 14.25
C ARG A 111 -3.97 27.19 12.78
N PHE A 112 -2.78 26.66 12.54
CA PHE A 112 -2.23 26.48 11.19
C PHE A 112 -2.73 25.18 10.56
N SER A 113 -2.69 24.08 11.30
CA SER A 113 -3.21 22.79 10.82
C SER A 113 -3.55 21.85 11.97
N THR A 114 -4.29 20.78 11.65
CA THR A 114 -4.55 19.64 12.53
C THR A 114 -4.09 18.35 11.86
N VAL A 115 -3.79 17.34 12.67
CA VAL A 115 -3.32 16.03 12.20
C VAL A 115 -4.47 15.16 11.68
N VAL A 116 -5.63 15.20 12.33
CA VAL A 116 -6.83 14.44 11.94
C VAL A 116 -7.70 15.34 11.07
N ILE A 117 -7.86 14.99 9.79
CA ILE A 117 -8.50 15.84 8.78
C ILE A 117 -9.91 15.35 8.46
N ASP A 118 -10.10 14.03 8.37
CA ASP A 118 -11.38 13.42 8.02
C ASP A 118 -11.61 12.09 8.77
N GLN A 119 -12.79 11.50 8.59
CA GLN A 119 -13.14 10.25 9.29
C GLN A 119 -12.23 9.07 8.94
N CYS A 120 -11.60 9.05 7.75
CA CYS A 120 -10.66 7.99 7.36
C CYS A 120 -9.32 8.07 8.11
N ASP A 121 -9.10 9.12 8.91
CA ASP A 121 -7.94 9.22 9.78
C ASP A 121 -8.14 8.49 11.12
N LYS A 122 -9.39 8.10 11.46
CA LYS A 122 -9.65 7.23 12.60
C LYS A 122 -9.00 5.86 12.36
N TYR A 123 -8.15 5.44 13.30
CA TYR A 123 -7.41 4.20 13.19
C TYR A 123 -8.33 3.00 12.96
N ALA A 124 -8.02 2.22 11.93
CA ALA A 124 -8.70 0.97 11.59
C ALA A 124 -10.23 1.08 11.38
N LEU A 125 -10.73 2.24 10.92
CA LEU A 125 -12.17 2.48 10.67
C LEU A 125 -12.82 1.38 9.81
N CYS A 126 -12.15 0.91 8.76
CA CYS A 126 -12.70 -0.05 7.80
C CYS A 126 -12.46 -1.53 8.15
N GLY A 127 -11.86 -1.83 9.31
CA GLY A 127 -11.45 -3.19 9.65
C GLY A 127 -10.28 -3.71 8.80
N SER A 128 -10.10 -5.04 8.79
CA SER A 128 -9.02 -5.70 8.05
C SER A 128 -9.28 -5.78 6.55
N ASN A 129 -8.21 -5.72 5.77
CA ASN A 129 -8.19 -5.90 4.31
C ASN A 129 -9.19 -5.01 3.54
N ALA A 130 -9.47 -3.84 4.10
CA ALA A 130 -10.33 -2.81 3.53
C ALA A 130 -9.61 -1.46 3.56
N SER A 131 -10.00 -0.56 2.67
CA SER A 131 -9.48 0.79 2.61
C SER A 131 -10.57 1.82 2.80
N CYS A 132 -10.19 2.96 3.40
CA CYS A 132 -11.08 4.11 3.55
C CYS A 132 -10.84 5.14 2.45
N ASN A 133 -11.89 5.63 1.82
CA ASN A 133 -11.86 6.62 0.77
C ASN A 133 -12.95 7.68 0.99
N MET A 134 -12.54 8.87 1.44
CA MET A 134 -13.46 9.95 1.76
C MET A 134 -14.30 10.42 0.55
N ASN A 135 -13.82 10.19 -0.68
CA ASN A 135 -14.57 10.54 -1.90
C ASN A 135 -15.78 9.63 -2.15
N LYS A 136 -15.94 8.53 -1.41
CA LYS A 136 -17.07 7.60 -1.51
C LYS A 136 -18.15 7.82 -0.44
N SER A 137 -18.07 8.91 0.31
CA SER A 137 -19.05 9.24 1.34
C SER A 137 -20.50 9.16 0.81
N PRO A 138 -21.44 8.53 1.54
CA PRO A 138 -21.30 8.06 2.93
C PRO A 138 -20.58 6.71 3.11
N ASP A 139 -20.50 5.87 2.07
CA ASP A 139 -19.92 4.53 2.10
C ASP A 139 -18.39 4.57 1.90
N VAL A 140 -17.69 5.13 2.89
CA VAL A 140 -16.25 5.41 2.74
C VAL A 140 -15.37 4.18 2.74
N CYS A 141 -15.84 3.02 3.21
CA CYS A 141 -15.03 1.80 3.26
C CYS A 141 -15.30 0.86 2.08
N GLU A 142 -14.22 0.35 1.50
CA GLU A 142 -14.25 -0.63 0.42
C GLU A 142 -13.30 -1.80 0.71
N CYS A 143 -13.73 -3.03 0.43
CA CYS A 143 -12.80 -4.16 0.45
C CYS A 143 -11.74 -3.98 -0.63
N LEU A 144 -10.51 -4.42 -0.33
CA LEU A 144 -9.48 -4.53 -1.35
C LEU A 144 -9.93 -5.46 -2.48
N GLU A 145 -9.46 -5.24 -3.70
CA GLU A 145 -9.80 -6.11 -4.83
C GLU A 145 -9.35 -7.56 -4.55
N GLY A 146 -10.21 -8.53 -4.87
CA GLY A 146 -10.04 -9.94 -4.49
C GLY A 146 -10.56 -10.29 -3.07
N PHE A 147 -11.18 -9.34 -2.36
CA PHE A 147 -11.78 -9.54 -1.05
C PHE A 147 -13.29 -9.28 -1.07
N THR A 148 -13.97 -9.74 -0.02
CA THR A 148 -15.41 -9.56 0.20
C THR A 148 -15.67 -9.29 1.69
N PRO A 149 -16.74 -8.56 2.06
CA PRO A 149 -17.04 -8.28 3.46
C PRO A 149 -17.16 -9.57 4.26
N LYS A 150 -16.53 -9.60 5.43
CA LYS A 150 -16.62 -10.75 6.34
C LYS A 150 -18.06 -10.94 6.84
N SER A 151 -18.75 -9.83 7.11
CA SER A 151 -20.15 -9.78 7.52
C SER A 151 -20.96 -8.87 6.61
N PRO A 152 -21.52 -9.40 5.51
CA PRO A 152 -22.26 -8.60 4.53
C PRO A 152 -23.49 -7.88 5.09
N THR A 153 -24.08 -8.38 6.17
CA THR A 153 -25.23 -7.75 6.84
C THR A 153 -24.81 -6.48 7.57
N GLU A 154 -23.76 -6.56 8.38
CA GLU A 154 -23.18 -5.40 9.10
C GLU A 154 -22.62 -4.36 8.13
N TRP A 155 -21.94 -4.83 7.08
CA TRP A 155 -21.40 -3.95 6.03
C TRP A 155 -22.47 -3.09 5.35
N LYS A 156 -23.69 -3.61 5.17
CA LYS A 156 -24.81 -2.89 4.55
C LYS A 156 -25.39 -1.80 5.44
N ILE A 157 -25.16 -1.86 6.75
CA ILE A 157 -25.58 -0.83 7.71
C ILE A 157 -24.40 0.07 8.13
N LEU A 158 -23.32 0.07 7.34
CA LEU A 158 -22.12 0.90 7.53
C LEU A 158 -21.27 0.50 8.75
N ASP A 159 -21.44 -0.72 9.24
CA ASP A 159 -20.50 -1.30 10.20
C ASP A 159 -19.44 -2.12 9.45
N TRP A 160 -18.23 -1.56 9.38
CA TRP A 160 -17.08 -2.14 8.70
C TRP A 160 -16.07 -2.79 9.65
N THR A 161 -16.40 -2.89 10.95
CA THR A 161 -15.44 -3.29 12.01
C THR A 161 -14.80 -4.66 11.75
N GLU A 162 -15.56 -5.61 11.20
CA GLU A 162 -15.07 -6.95 10.87
C GLU A 162 -14.23 -7.04 9.59
N GLY A 163 -14.18 -5.97 8.80
CA GLY A 163 -13.39 -5.89 7.59
C GLY A 163 -13.78 -6.90 6.52
N CYS A 164 -12.79 -7.36 5.78
CA CYS A 164 -12.94 -8.19 4.60
C CYS A 164 -12.05 -9.43 4.64
N VAL A 165 -12.53 -10.49 4.00
CA VAL A 165 -11.83 -11.76 3.82
C VAL A 165 -11.57 -12.01 2.34
N ARG A 166 -10.55 -12.81 2.04
CA ARG A 166 -10.25 -13.17 0.65
C ARG A 166 -11.42 -13.94 0.04
N ARG A 167 -11.77 -13.60 -1.20
CA ARG A 167 -12.82 -14.30 -1.97
C ARG A 167 -12.39 -15.72 -2.31
N ALA A 168 -11.11 -15.92 -2.61
CA ALA A 168 -10.52 -17.21 -2.91
C ALA A 168 -9.28 -17.46 -2.01
N PRO A 169 -9.09 -18.70 -1.52
CA PRO A 169 -7.96 -19.04 -0.67
C PRO A 169 -6.64 -18.98 -1.45
N LEU A 170 -5.57 -18.60 -0.76
CA LEU A 170 -4.21 -18.67 -1.31
C LEU A 170 -3.77 -20.13 -1.43
N SER A 171 -3.00 -20.41 -2.48
CA SER A 171 -2.50 -21.75 -2.76
C SER A 171 -1.08 -21.97 -2.25
N CYS A 172 -0.30 -20.90 -2.08
CA CYS A 172 1.12 -20.91 -1.74
C CYS A 172 2.02 -21.87 -2.57
N ASN A 173 1.61 -22.24 -3.78
CA ASN A 173 2.42 -23.07 -4.69
C ASN A 173 3.10 -22.23 -5.78
N HIS A 174 3.46 -20.98 -5.44
CA HIS A 174 3.95 -19.94 -6.37
C HIS A 174 2.98 -19.55 -7.50
N SER A 175 1.73 -20.02 -7.48
CA SER A 175 0.71 -19.60 -8.47
C SER A 175 -0.05 -18.33 -8.05
N ASP A 176 -0.04 -18.00 -6.75
CA ASP A 176 -0.57 -16.74 -6.25
C ASP A 176 0.12 -15.56 -6.97
N GLY A 177 -0.52 -14.40 -6.93
CA GLY A 177 0.13 -13.17 -7.37
C GLY A 177 -0.42 -11.97 -6.63
N PHE A 178 -0.24 -10.79 -7.22
CA PHE A 178 -0.50 -9.54 -6.52
C PHE A 178 -1.38 -8.60 -7.33
N LEU A 179 -2.25 -7.94 -6.59
CA LEU A 179 -3.04 -6.82 -7.04
C LEU A 179 -2.44 -5.52 -6.54
N LYS A 180 -2.24 -4.60 -7.47
CA LYS A 180 -1.73 -3.26 -7.16
C LYS A 180 -2.88 -2.38 -6.65
N TYR A 181 -2.76 -1.91 -5.42
CA TYR A 181 -3.61 -0.88 -4.84
C TYR A 181 -2.85 0.45 -4.82
N GLU A 182 -3.26 1.38 -5.68
CA GLU A 182 -2.53 2.63 -5.91
C GLU A 182 -2.86 3.72 -4.90
N ALA A 183 -1.93 4.65 -4.70
CA ALA A 183 -2.12 5.86 -3.90
C ALA A 183 -2.65 5.58 -2.47
N ALA A 184 -2.05 4.60 -1.80
CA ALA A 184 -2.38 4.22 -0.44
C ALA A 184 -1.60 5.03 0.60
N LYS A 185 -2.26 5.34 1.72
CA LYS A 185 -1.60 5.29 3.02
C LYS A 185 -1.33 3.81 3.29
N LEU A 186 -0.05 3.42 3.38
CA LEU A 186 0.33 2.01 3.59
C LEU A 186 -0.31 1.46 4.87
N PRO A 187 -0.59 0.15 4.97
CA PRO A 187 -1.16 -0.45 6.17
C PRO A 187 -0.30 -0.24 7.42
N ASP A 188 -0.84 -0.54 8.60
CA ASP A 188 -0.07 -0.57 9.84
C ASP A 188 1.20 -1.42 9.70
N THR A 189 2.37 -0.84 9.99
CA THR A 189 3.68 -1.50 9.84
C THR A 189 4.19 -2.14 11.13
N SER A 190 3.41 -2.18 12.21
CA SER A 190 3.83 -2.71 13.52
C SER A 190 4.24 -4.18 13.50
N GLN A 191 3.73 -4.95 12.53
CA GLN A 191 4.09 -6.35 12.27
C GLN A 191 4.72 -6.55 10.89
N SER A 192 5.32 -5.50 10.33
CA SER A 192 6.01 -5.57 9.03
C SER A 192 7.49 -5.88 9.18
N TRP A 193 8.09 -6.38 8.10
CA TRP A 193 9.54 -6.51 7.95
C TRP A 193 10.03 -5.58 6.85
N VAL A 194 11.24 -5.05 7.01
CA VAL A 194 11.85 -4.08 6.08
C VAL A 194 13.26 -4.49 5.70
N ASP A 195 13.58 -4.31 4.42
CA ASP A 195 14.95 -4.38 3.89
C ASP A 195 15.14 -3.32 2.81
N ASN A 196 15.96 -2.31 3.11
CA ASN A 196 16.21 -1.18 2.20
C ASN A 196 17.21 -1.50 1.09
N SER A 197 17.87 -2.66 1.13
CA SER A 197 18.95 -3.02 0.19
C SER A 197 18.45 -3.69 -1.09
N ILE A 198 17.21 -4.17 -1.10
CA ILE A 198 16.67 -4.97 -2.20
C ILE A 198 15.67 -4.19 -3.06
N SER A 199 15.49 -4.65 -4.28
CA SER A 199 14.54 -4.08 -5.23
C SER A 199 13.11 -4.54 -4.96
N LEU A 200 12.14 -3.77 -5.47
CA LEU A 200 10.72 -4.15 -5.45
C LEU A 200 10.46 -5.52 -6.11
N ALA A 201 11.21 -5.86 -7.15
CA ALA A 201 11.08 -7.15 -7.86
C ALA A 201 11.62 -8.33 -7.03
N GLU A 202 12.66 -8.11 -6.22
CA GLU A 202 13.12 -9.10 -5.24
C GLU A 202 12.15 -9.21 -4.07
N CYS A 203 11.57 -8.09 -3.63
CA CYS A 203 10.52 -8.04 -2.62
C CYS A 203 9.30 -8.91 -3.00
N GLU A 204 8.85 -8.82 -4.25
CA GLU A 204 7.78 -9.67 -4.79
C GLU A 204 8.12 -11.16 -4.68
N LYS A 205 9.34 -11.55 -5.07
CA LYS A 205 9.81 -12.95 -5.00
C LYS A 205 9.89 -13.44 -3.56
N LEU A 206 10.43 -12.63 -2.65
CA LEU A 206 10.51 -12.96 -1.22
C LEU A 206 9.11 -13.18 -0.64
N CYS A 207 8.16 -12.30 -0.99
CA CYS A 207 6.78 -12.44 -0.55
C CYS A 207 6.12 -13.71 -1.11
N LEU A 208 6.29 -14.02 -2.41
CA LEU A 208 5.74 -15.25 -3.01
C LEU A 208 6.29 -16.52 -2.34
N ASN A 209 7.58 -16.52 -2.01
CA ASN A 209 8.26 -17.65 -1.39
C ASN A 209 7.92 -17.82 0.10
N ASN A 210 7.24 -16.86 0.72
CA ASN A 210 6.80 -16.93 2.11
C ASN A 210 5.26 -17.04 2.17
N CYS A 211 4.73 -18.20 2.57
CA CYS A 211 3.28 -18.42 2.60
C CYS A 211 2.50 -17.49 3.51
N SER A 212 3.15 -16.93 4.53
CA SER A 212 2.51 -15.99 5.46
C SER A 212 2.49 -14.57 4.90
N CYS A 213 3.26 -14.25 3.85
CA CYS A 213 3.30 -12.90 3.32
C CYS A 213 1.97 -12.53 2.64
N THR A 214 1.36 -11.42 3.07
CA THR A 214 0.04 -10.95 2.61
C THR A 214 0.12 -9.75 1.67
N ALA A 215 1.18 -8.94 1.76
CA ALA A 215 1.41 -7.80 0.87
C ALA A 215 2.86 -7.34 0.88
N TYR A 216 3.24 -6.56 -0.13
CA TYR A 216 4.51 -5.85 -0.14
C TYR A 216 4.43 -4.43 -0.74
N ALA A 217 5.45 -3.61 -0.48
CA ALA A 217 5.62 -2.28 -1.06
C ALA A 217 7.12 -1.88 -1.06
N ASN A 218 7.47 -0.77 -1.72
CA ASN A 218 8.75 -0.09 -1.49
C ASN A 218 8.79 0.48 -0.05
N SER A 219 9.97 0.53 0.57
CA SER A 219 10.13 1.23 1.85
C SER A 219 10.49 2.70 1.66
N ASP A 220 11.09 3.05 0.53
CA ASP A 220 11.45 4.42 0.16
C ASP A 220 10.89 4.75 -1.23
N VAL A 221 10.27 5.93 -1.39
CA VAL A 221 9.67 6.35 -2.67
C VAL A 221 10.56 7.27 -3.49
N ARG A 222 11.72 7.66 -2.97
CA ARG A 222 12.67 8.52 -3.69
C ARG A 222 13.24 7.77 -4.89
N GLU A 223 13.68 8.54 -5.89
CA GLU A 223 14.41 8.00 -7.06
C GLU A 223 13.68 6.88 -7.84
N GLY A 224 12.35 6.88 -7.82
CA GLY A 224 11.54 5.85 -8.50
C GLY A 224 11.18 4.64 -7.62
N GLY A 225 11.61 4.65 -6.36
CA GLY A 225 11.22 3.71 -5.33
C GLY A 225 12.22 2.56 -5.14
N THR A 226 12.61 2.33 -3.90
CA THR A 226 13.58 1.31 -3.50
C THR A 226 13.19 0.64 -2.18
N GLY A 227 13.89 -0.44 -1.87
CA GLY A 227 13.68 -1.21 -0.65
C GLY A 227 12.42 -2.06 -0.68
N CYS A 228 12.21 -2.78 0.41
CA CYS A 228 11.17 -3.76 0.56
C CYS A 228 10.51 -3.64 1.91
N LEU A 229 9.18 -3.65 1.89
CA LEU A 229 8.30 -3.71 3.03
C LEU A 229 7.40 -4.93 2.85
N LEU A 230 7.39 -5.85 3.80
CA LEU A 230 6.56 -7.06 3.78
C LEU A 230 5.59 -7.07 4.97
N TRP A 231 4.35 -7.49 4.71
CA TRP A 231 3.35 -7.77 5.74
C TRP A 231 3.05 -9.26 5.79
N PHE A 232 2.73 -9.76 7.00
CA PHE A 232 2.50 -11.18 7.26
C PHE A 232 1.15 -11.51 7.92
N SER A 233 0.31 -10.48 8.07
CA SER A 233 -1.00 -10.57 8.70
C SER A 233 -2.03 -9.78 7.90
N ASP A 234 -3.27 -9.77 8.39
CA ASP A 234 -4.33 -8.92 7.84
C ASP A 234 -3.91 -7.45 7.81
N LEU A 235 -4.28 -6.77 6.74
CA LEU A 235 -3.85 -5.39 6.52
C LEU A 235 -4.84 -4.42 7.17
N PHE A 236 -4.38 -3.58 8.08
CA PHE A 236 -5.23 -2.60 8.77
C PHE A 236 -4.87 -1.16 8.41
N ASP A 237 -5.86 -0.27 8.59
CA ASP A 237 -5.68 1.19 8.55
C ASP A 237 -5.14 1.72 7.20
N ILE A 238 -5.70 1.19 6.10
CA ILE A 238 -5.43 1.65 4.74
C ILE A 238 -6.35 2.81 4.39
N LYS A 239 -5.81 3.86 3.79
CA LYS A 239 -6.57 5.01 3.27
C LYS A 239 -6.22 5.26 1.80
N LYS A 240 -7.21 5.49 0.95
CA LYS A 240 -7.01 6.02 -0.40
C LYS A 240 -6.67 7.51 -0.30
N LEU A 241 -5.54 7.89 -0.86
CA LEU A 241 -5.07 9.26 -0.87
C LEU A 241 -5.29 9.89 -2.24
N ALA A 242 -5.75 11.14 -2.25
CA ALA A 242 -5.92 11.91 -3.49
C ALA A 242 -4.58 12.34 -4.10
N VAL A 243 -3.57 12.55 -3.25
CA VAL A 243 -2.22 12.98 -3.64
C VAL A 243 -1.18 12.24 -2.82
N ASN A 244 0.01 12.06 -3.37
CA ASN A 244 1.19 11.61 -2.62
C ASN A 244 1.05 10.26 -1.89
N GLY A 245 0.10 9.43 -2.30
CA GLY A 245 -0.02 8.05 -1.80
C GLY A 245 0.97 7.12 -2.47
N GLN A 246 1.10 5.92 -1.92
CA GLN A 246 2.07 4.93 -2.35
C GLN A 246 1.40 3.65 -2.85
N ASP A 247 2.04 2.96 -3.79
CA ASP A 247 1.56 1.67 -4.28
C ASP A 247 1.77 0.56 -3.24
N LEU A 248 0.73 -0.25 -3.04
CA LEU A 248 0.71 -1.45 -2.21
C LEU A 248 0.36 -2.66 -3.09
N TYR A 249 1.08 -3.75 -2.95
CA TYR A 249 0.86 -4.97 -3.73
C TYR A 249 0.30 -6.06 -2.82
N VAL A 250 -0.98 -6.38 -2.98
CA VAL A 250 -1.73 -7.28 -2.09
C VAL A 250 -1.81 -8.67 -2.68
N ARG A 251 -1.42 -9.69 -1.91
CA ARG A 251 -1.40 -11.08 -2.36
C ARG A 251 -2.80 -11.67 -2.48
N VAL A 252 -3.11 -12.22 -3.65
CA VAL A 252 -4.38 -12.87 -3.99
C VAL A 252 -4.17 -14.19 -4.72
N ALA A 253 -5.21 -15.02 -4.73
CA ALA A 253 -5.21 -16.28 -5.46
C ALA A 253 -5.09 -16.06 -6.97
N ALA A 254 -4.51 -17.03 -7.69
CA ALA A 254 -4.35 -16.97 -9.15
C ALA A 254 -5.66 -16.67 -9.90
N SER A 255 -6.78 -17.21 -9.41
CA SER A 255 -8.12 -17.03 -9.98
C SER A 255 -8.59 -15.58 -9.97
N GLU A 256 -8.17 -14.79 -8.98
CA GLU A 256 -8.54 -13.36 -8.92
C GLU A 256 -7.81 -12.55 -10.00
N LEU A 257 -6.65 -13.04 -10.48
CA LEU A 257 -5.86 -12.35 -11.49
C LEU A 257 -6.37 -12.54 -12.92
N ASP A 258 -7.13 -13.61 -13.16
CA ASP A 258 -7.68 -13.94 -14.48
C ASP A 258 -8.94 -13.12 -14.78
N ASN A 259 -9.60 -12.61 -13.73
CA ASN A 259 -10.79 -11.78 -13.83
C ASN A 259 -10.50 -10.29 -14.07
N ILE A 260 -9.22 -9.92 -14.21
CA ILE A 260 -8.80 -8.52 -14.38
C ILE A 260 -8.62 -8.20 -15.85
N ASP A 261 -9.15 -7.05 -16.26
CA ASP A 261 -8.90 -6.44 -17.57
C ASP A 261 -7.41 -6.52 -17.93
N PRO A 262 -7.02 -7.05 -19.10
CA PRO A 262 -5.62 -7.14 -19.54
C PRO A 262 -4.84 -5.81 -19.51
N MET A 263 -5.51 -4.66 -19.35
CA MET A 263 -4.86 -3.36 -19.10
C MET A 263 -4.39 -3.11 -17.66
N ARG A 264 -4.96 -3.79 -16.66
CA ARG A 264 -4.62 -3.66 -15.23
C ARG A 264 -3.74 -4.81 -14.69
N GLN A 265 -3.38 -5.78 -15.53
CA GLN A 265 -2.52 -6.89 -15.13
C GLN A 265 -1.06 -6.44 -14.88
N PRO A 266 -0.35 -7.04 -13.90
CA PRO A 266 1.07 -6.77 -13.67
C PRO A 266 1.92 -6.97 -14.94
N ILE A 267 2.90 -6.09 -15.17
CA ILE A 267 3.76 -6.08 -16.36
C ILE A 267 4.45 -7.44 -16.57
N ALA A 268 4.88 -8.09 -15.47
CA ALA A 268 5.50 -9.41 -15.50
C ALA A 268 4.57 -10.49 -16.09
N ARG A 269 3.30 -10.50 -15.67
CA ARG A 269 2.28 -11.45 -16.17
C ARG A 269 1.94 -11.15 -17.63
N ARG A 270 1.87 -9.87 -18.02
CA ARG A 270 1.66 -9.44 -19.41
C ARG A 270 2.78 -9.92 -20.33
N ARG A 271 4.04 -9.81 -19.87
CA ARG A 271 5.21 -10.33 -20.59
C ARG A 271 5.17 -11.86 -20.70
N GLN A 272 4.79 -12.55 -19.63
CA GLN A 272 4.67 -14.01 -19.63
C GLN A 272 3.52 -14.51 -20.53
N LEU A 273 2.36 -13.84 -20.55
CA LEU A 273 1.25 -14.15 -21.46
C LEU A 273 1.65 -13.88 -22.92
N SER A 274 2.40 -12.80 -23.20
CA SER A 274 2.94 -12.50 -24.52
C SER A 274 3.89 -13.59 -25.02
N GLU A 275 4.81 -14.05 -24.17
CA GLU A 275 5.73 -15.16 -24.48
C GLU A 275 4.97 -16.47 -24.72
N LYS A 276 3.99 -16.82 -23.86
CA LYS A 276 3.14 -18.00 -24.07
C LYS A 276 2.36 -17.92 -25.39
N LYS A 277 1.79 -16.76 -25.74
CA LYS A 277 1.10 -16.56 -27.03
C LYS A 277 2.04 -16.73 -28.22
N ARG A 278 3.27 -16.19 -28.14
CA ARG A 278 4.30 -16.36 -29.18
C ARG A 278 4.67 -17.83 -29.38
N VAL A 279 4.89 -18.58 -28.29
CA VAL A 279 5.22 -20.01 -28.35
C VAL A 279 4.08 -20.81 -28.99
N ILE A 280 2.83 -20.55 -28.60
CA ILE A 280 1.66 -21.22 -29.20
C ILE A 280 1.62 -20.96 -30.72
N ILE A 281 1.76 -19.71 -31.16
CA ILE A 281 1.76 -19.35 -32.59
C ILE A 281 2.87 -20.07 -33.36
N ILE A 282 4.08 -20.13 -32.82
CA ILE A 282 5.20 -20.83 -33.46
C ILE A 282 4.89 -22.32 -33.62
N VAL A 283 4.35 -22.96 -32.57
CA VAL A 283 4.01 -24.39 -32.61
C VAL A 283 2.90 -24.67 -33.63
N THR A 284 1.84 -23.85 -33.70
CA THR A 284 0.80 -24.02 -34.72
C THR A 284 1.34 -23.84 -36.13
N CYS A 285 2.20 -22.84 -36.36
CA CYS A 285 2.83 -22.61 -37.65
C CYS A 285 3.69 -23.81 -38.09
N VAL A 286 4.53 -24.35 -37.21
CA VAL A 286 5.39 -25.51 -37.51
C VAL A 286 4.56 -26.75 -37.82
N ILE A 287 3.53 -27.04 -37.03
CA ILE A 287 2.64 -28.19 -37.27
C ILE A 287 1.93 -28.06 -38.62
N SER A 288 1.44 -26.86 -38.95
CA SER A 288 0.75 -26.62 -40.21
C SER A 288 1.67 -26.77 -41.43
N ALA A 289 2.91 -26.25 -41.35
CA ALA A 289 3.91 -26.38 -42.41
C ALA A 289 4.31 -27.85 -42.64
N MET A 290 4.51 -28.61 -41.55
CA MET A 290 4.81 -30.04 -41.63
C MET A 290 3.66 -30.83 -42.24
N GLY A 291 2.41 -30.50 -41.92
CA GLY A 291 1.23 -31.11 -42.53
C GLY A 291 1.17 -30.89 -44.05
N VAL A 292 1.47 -29.68 -44.51
CA VAL A 292 1.50 -29.34 -45.95
C VAL A 292 2.61 -30.10 -46.69
N LEU A 293 3.79 -30.22 -46.08
CA LEU A 293 4.91 -30.97 -46.66
C LEU A 293 4.58 -32.46 -46.82
N VAL A 294 3.97 -33.07 -45.78
CA VAL A 294 3.55 -34.48 -45.83
C VAL A 294 2.50 -34.70 -46.90
N LEU A 295 1.49 -33.83 -47.00
CA LEU A 295 0.48 -33.87 -48.05
C LEU A 295 1.12 -33.72 -49.46
N GLY A 296 2.06 -32.79 -49.61
CA GLY A 296 2.83 -32.61 -50.85
C GLY A 296 3.61 -33.87 -51.24
N CYS A 297 4.30 -34.50 -50.30
CA CYS A 297 5.02 -35.75 -50.51
C CYS A 297 4.07 -36.91 -50.90
N ILE A 298 2.91 -37.03 -50.26
CA ILE A 298 1.89 -38.04 -50.60
C ILE A 298 1.38 -37.84 -52.02
N ILE A 299 1.06 -36.59 -52.40
CA ILE A 299 0.60 -36.25 -53.76
C ILE A 299 1.70 -36.55 -54.79
N PHE A 300 2.95 -36.19 -54.50
CA PHE A 300 4.09 -36.46 -55.37
C PHE A 300 4.32 -37.97 -55.57
N MET A 301 4.29 -38.74 -54.49
CA MET A 301 4.40 -40.21 -54.52
C MET A 301 3.25 -40.84 -55.32
N ARG A 302 2.01 -40.36 -55.16
CA ARG A 302 0.85 -40.82 -55.95
C ARG A 302 0.99 -40.49 -57.43
N LYS A 303 1.41 -39.27 -57.79
CA LYS A 303 1.67 -38.88 -59.19
C LYS A 303 2.80 -39.69 -59.83
N ARG A 304 3.86 -39.99 -59.08
CA ARG A 304 4.98 -40.83 -59.55
C ARG A 304 4.56 -42.28 -59.78
N LYS A 305 3.69 -42.84 -58.93
CA LYS A 305 3.13 -44.18 -59.09
C LYS A 305 2.23 -44.29 -60.33
N LEU A 306 1.37 -43.29 -60.58
CA LEU A 306 0.53 -43.23 -61.78
C LEU A 306 1.35 -43.09 -63.08
N ARG A 307 2.44 -42.30 -63.05
CA ARG A 307 3.34 -42.12 -64.20
C ARG A 307 4.14 -43.38 -64.54
N ASN A 308 4.40 -44.25 -63.57
CA ASN A 308 5.06 -45.54 -63.78
C ASN A 308 4.10 -46.64 -64.28
N GLN A 309 2.77 -46.45 -64.14
CA GLN A 309 1.75 -47.39 -64.65
C GLN A 309 1.31 -47.08 -66.09
N GLY A 310 1.74 -45.96 -66.68
CA GLY A 310 1.51 -45.59 -68.09
C GLY A 310 2.67 -45.90 -69.04
N LYS A 311 3.62 -46.75 -68.62
CA LYS A 311 4.70 -47.28 -69.46
C LYS A 311 4.65 -48.81 -69.46
N VAL A 312 3.67 -49.36 -70.17
CA VAL A 312 3.66 -50.73 -70.73
C VAL A 312 3.15 -50.60 -72.16
#